data_AF-A0A1G8LG04-F1
#
_entry.id   AF-A0A1G8LG04-F1
#
_cell.length_a   1.000
_cell.length_b   1.000
_cell.length_c   1.000
_cell.angle_alpha   90.00
_cell.angle_beta   90.00
_cell.angle_gamma   90.00
#
_symmetry.space_group_name_H-M   'P 1'
#
loop_
_entity.id
_entity.type
_entity.pdbx_description
1 polymer ?
#
loop_
_entity_poly.entity_id
_entity_poly.type
_entity_poly.pdbx_seq_one_letter_code
_entity_poly.pdbx_strand_id
1 'polypeptide(L)' 'MTLYRADPKHGVAWITGGSSGIGRSLARTLRRKAMSSR' A
#
# COMPACT_ATOMS: atom_id res chain seq x y z
N MET A 1 -9.52 -6.64 18.36
CA MET A 1 -9.47 -6.35 16.91
C MET A 1 -8.01 -6.26 16.50
N THR A 2 -7.54 -7.12 15.60
CA THR A 2 -6.13 -7.16 15.21
C THR A 2 -5.84 -6.04 14.20
N LEU A 3 -4.73 -5.32 14.39
CA LEU A 3 -4.33 -4.25 13.47
C LEU A 3 -3.98 -4.84 12.09
N TYR A 4 -4.68 -4.40 11.04
CA TYR A 4 -4.31 -4.73 9.67
C TYR A 4 -3.09 -3.92 9.21
N ARG A 5 -2.10 -4.61 8.63
CA ARG A 5 -0.96 -3.99 7.95
C ARG A 5 -0.93 -4.44 6.51
N ALA A 6 -1.02 -3.49 5.58
CA ALA A 6 -0.98 -3.76 4.16
C ALA A 6 0.39 -4.34 3.74
N ASP A 7 0.36 -5.41 2.94
CA ASP A 7 1.52 -6.12 2.42
C ASP A 7 1.27 -6.48 0.95
N PRO A 8 2.27 -6.39 0.05
CA PRO A 8 2.12 -6.75 -1.36
C PRO A 8 1.59 -8.15 -1.61
N LYS A 9 1.86 -9.13 -0.74
CA LYS A 9 1.38 -10.52 -0.90
C LYS A 9 -0.14 -10.63 -0.87
N HIS A 10 -0.83 -9.62 -0.34
CA HIS A 10 -2.29 -9.56 -0.30
C HIS A 10 -2.89 -9.17 -1.66
N GLY A 11 -2.06 -8.87 -2.68
CA GLY A 11 -2.51 -8.58 -4.04
C GLY A 11 -2.86 -7.12 -4.24
N VAL A 12 -4.14 -6.82 -4.50
CA VAL A 12 -4.62 -5.48 -4.87
C VAL A 12 -5.08 -4.71 -3.64
N ALA A 13 -4.67 -3.45 -3.52
CA ALA A 13 -5.12 -2.54 -2.46
C ALA A 13 -5.88 -1.35 -3.05
N TRP A 14 -7.08 -1.07 -2.52
CA TRP A 14 -7.82 0.16 -2.80
C TRP A 14 -7.45 1.25 -1.79
N ILE A 15 -7.02 2.41 -2.27
CA ILE A 15 -6.56 3.52 -1.40
C ILE A 15 -7.38 4.77 -1.71
N THR A 16 -8.14 5.23 -0.72
CA THR A 16 -8.84 6.53 -0.79
C THR A 16 -7.87 7.68 -0.52
N GLY A 17 -8.12 8.86 -1.12
CA GLY A 17 -7.22 10.01 -0.94
C GLY A 17 -5.80 9.79 -1.48
N GLY A 18 -5.62 8.85 -2.42
CA GLY A 18 -4.31 8.52 -3.01
C GLY A 18 -3.64 9.66 -3.80
N SER A 19 -4.38 10.75 -4.04
CA SER A 19 -3.88 11.92 -4.74
C SER A 19 -2.93 12.78 -3.90
N SER A 20 -2.90 12.72 -2.56
CA SER A 20 -1.99 13.54 -1.74
C SER A 20 -1.69 12.94 -0.36
N GLY A 21 -0.82 13.61 0.41
CA GLY A 21 -0.55 13.29 1.82
C GLY A 21 -0.19 11.82 2.10
N ILE A 22 -0.79 11.27 3.17
CA ILE A 22 -0.55 9.90 3.64
C ILE A 22 -0.99 8.87 2.59
N GLY A 23 -2.14 9.08 1.94
CA GLY A 23 -2.66 8.17 0.91
C GLY A 23 -1.68 7.99 -0.25
N ARG A 24 -1.12 9.10 -0.77
CA ARG A 24 -0.10 9.06 -1.84
C ARG A 24 1.18 8.34 -1.36
N SER A 25 1.62 8.63 -0.14
CA SER A 25 2.84 8.01 0.42
C SER A 25 2.68 6.49 0.62
N LEU A 26 1.54 6.06 1.14
CA LEU A 26 1.21 4.64 1.32
C LEU A 26 1.14 3.91 -0.02
N ALA A 27 0.45 4.47 -1.03
CA ALA A 27 0.36 3.88 -2.36
C ALA A 27 1.75 3.66 -3.00
N ARG A 28 2.63 4.67 -2.90
CA ARG A 28 4.02 4.56 -3.40
C ARG A 28 4.82 3.51 -2.63
N THR A 29 4.62 3.41 -1.32
CA THR A 29 5.32 2.44 -0.48
C THR A 29 4.91 1.01 -0.80
N LEU A 30 3.61 0.74 -0.93
CA LEU A 30 3.10 -0.57 -1.30
C LEU A 30 3.57 -0.98 -2.70
N ARG A 31 3.54 -0.05 -3.68
CA ARG A 31 4.07 -0.31 -5.02
C ARG A 31 5.56 -0.67 -5.01
N ARG A 32 6.40 0.08 -4.28
CA ARG A 32 7.83 -0.22 -4.16
C ARG A 32 8.08 -1.59 -3.55
N LYS A 33 7.39 -1.92 -2.46
CA LYS A 33 7.51 -3.24 -1.82
C LYS A 33 7.13 -4.36 -2.79
N ALA A 34 6.05 -4.19 -3.56
CA ALA A 34 5.59 -5.17 -4.55
C ALA A 34 6.58 -5.39 -5.69
N MET A 35 7.32 -4.35 -6.10
CA MET A 35 8.35 -4.46 -7.13
C MET A 35 9.65 -5.09 -6.63
N SER A 36 9.97 -4.94 -5.33
CA SER A 36 11.14 -5.56 -4.71
C SER A 36 10.95 -7.05 -4.36
N SER A 37 9.71 -7.53 -4.33
CA SER A 37 9.37 -8.92 -4.03
C SER A 37 9.14 -9.78 -5.29
N ARG A 38 9.37 -9.22 -6.48
CA ARG A 38 9.45 -9.93 -7.76
C ARG A 38 10.91 -10.23 -8.07
#